data_AF-A0A7C4XYK2-F1
#
_entry.id   AF-A0A7C4XYK2-F1
#
_cell.length_a   1.000
_cell.length_b   1.000
_cell.length_c   1.000
_cell.angle_alpha   90.00
_cell.angle_beta   90.00
_cell.angle_gamma   90.00
#
_symmetry.space_group_name_H-M   'P 1'
#
loop_
_entity.id
_entity.type
_entity.pdbx_description
1 polymer ?
#
loop_
_entity_poly.entity_id
_entity_poly.type
_entity_poly.pdbx_seq_one_letter_code
_entity_poly.pdbx_strand_id
1 'polypeptide(L)'
;REEIAKPLGCDFWIGLPEDKEPRVARLVGTGADDDDGSRIDAIAAVEEYVGPDAMVVQALTAGGAFRDGGAWNSRALRAAEVPAAAGVGDARSVARMYAACIGEVDGFRVLDDKASERARRRRTTGNDIVLLDLDLQFGLGFIVPSTLVTLGGPNGFGHFGLGGSMGWADPDAELAFGYVMNRLALGITSDERAYRLVQACYDAIARA
;
A
#
# COMPACT_ATOMS: atom_id res chain seq x y z
N ARG A 1 -3.94 -14.81 -8.44
CA ARG A 1 -5.43 -14.68 -8.42
C ARG A 1 -6.13 -15.85 -7.72
N GLU A 2 -5.70 -17.10 -7.95
CA GLU A 2 -6.42 -18.31 -7.52
C GLU A 2 -6.38 -18.60 -6.02
N GLU A 3 -5.23 -18.43 -5.36
CA GLU A 3 -5.08 -18.77 -3.94
C GLU A 3 -5.68 -17.75 -2.94
N ILE A 4 -6.10 -16.57 -3.40
CA ILE A 4 -6.52 -15.47 -2.49
C ILE A 4 -7.72 -14.72 -3.07
N ALA A 5 -7.52 -14.04 -4.20
CA ALA A 5 -8.48 -13.06 -4.69
C ALA A 5 -9.78 -13.68 -5.22
N LYS A 6 -9.71 -14.81 -5.95
CA LYS A 6 -10.90 -15.54 -6.41
C LYS A 6 -11.71 -16.13 -5.22
N PRO A 7 -11.11 -16.88 -4.27
CA PRO A 7 -11.82 -17.40 -3.09
C PRO A 7 -12.52 -16.33 -2.26
N LEU A 8 -11.87 -15.18 -2.04
CA LEU A 8 -12.44 -14.06 -1.28
C LEU A 8 -13.44 -13.21 -2.07
N GLY A 9 -13.74 -13.53 -3.32
CA GLY A 9 -14.57 -12.69 -4.20
C GLY A 9 -13.99 -11.29 -4.44
N CYS A 10 -12.68 -11.12 -4.24
CA CYS A 10 -11.99 -9.83 -4.33
C CYS A 10 -11.69 -9.45 -5.78
N ASP A 11 -11.92 -8.17 -6.07
CA ASP A 11 -11.61 -7.54 -7.34
C ASP A 11 -10.27 -6.82 -7.25
N PHE A 12 -9.21 -7.63 -7.16
CA PHE A 12 -7.83 -7.19 -7.10
C PHE A 12 -6.98 -8.00 -8.09
N TRP A 13 -6.14 -7.31 -8.84
CA TRP A 13 -5.38 -7.84 -9.97
C TRP A 13 -3.92 -7.39 -9.89
N ILE A 14 -3.04 -8.31 -10.23
CA ILE A 14 -1.65 -8.06 -10.64
C ILE A 14 -1.62 -8.70 -12.03
N GLY A 15 -1.34 -7.93 -13.08
CA GLY A 15 -1.77 -8.27 -14.43
C GLY A 15 -3.28 -8.12 -14.60
N LEU A 16 -3.73 -6.91 -14.91
CA LEU A 16 -5.14 -6.59 -15.20
C LEU A 16 -5.51 -7.05 -16.61
N PRO A 17 -6.56 -7.87 -16.79
CA PRO A 17 -7.02 -8.28 -18.12
C PRO A 17 -7.78 -7.14 -18.82
N GLU A 18 -7.74 -7.16 -20.16
CA GLU A 18 -8.26 -6.09 -21.02
C GLU A 18 -9.76 -5.80 -20.82
N ASP A 19 -10.57 -6.81 -20.51
CA ASP A 19 -12.00 -6.67 -20.26
C ASP A 19 -12.33 -5.97 -18.91
N LYS A 20 -11.31 -5.62 -18.11
CA LYS A 20 -11.42 -4.87 -16.86
C LYS A 20 -10.88 -3.44 -16.96
N GLU A 21 -10.13 -3.10 -18.01
CA GLU A 21 -9.60 -1.75 -18.26
C GLU A 21 -10.66 -0.63 -18.16
N PRO A 22 -11.91 -0.76 -18.69
CA PRO A 22 -12.93 0.30 -18.59
C PRO A 22 -13.37 0.67 -17.17
N ARG A 23 -12.97 -0.11 -16.15
CA ARG A 23 -13.31 0.13 -14.74
C ARG A 23 -12.21 0.86 -13.97
N VAL A 24 -11.04 1.07 -14.57
CA VAL A 24 -9.90 1.69 -13.90
C VAL A 24 -10.06 3.20 -13.87
N ALA A 25 -10.11 3.76 -12.66
CA ALA A 25 -10.01 5.21 -12.49
C ALA A 25 -8.59 5.68 -12.84
N ARG A 26 -8.49 6.74 -13.66
CA ARG A 26 -7.22 7.42 -13.94
C ARG A 26 -6.65 8.00 -12.64
N LEU A 27 -5.37 7.74 -12.39
CA LEU A 27 -4.63 8.38 -11.31
C LEU A 27 -4.39 9.85 -11.66
N VAL A 28 -4.57 10.72 -10.66
CA VAL A 28 -4.31 12.16 -10.68
C VAL A 28 -3.22 12.43 -9.66
N GLY A 29 -2.23 13.26 -9.98
CA GLY A 29 -1.00 13.30 -9.21
C GLY A 29 0.08 12.34 -9.74
N THR A 30 0.18 12.11 -11.05
CA THR A 30 0.99 11.03 -11.68
C THR A 30 2.50 11.19 -11.98
N GLY A 31 3.07 12.26 -12.53
CA GLY A 31 2.58 13.62 -12.73
C GLY A 31 2.40 14.15 -14.14
N ALA A 32 2.37 13.28 -15.15
CA ALA A 32 2.32 13.67 -16.56
C ALA A 32 1.12 14.58 -16.96
N ASP A 33 0.14 14.75 -16.08
CA ASP A 33 -1.21 15.24 -16.42
C ASP A 33 -1.74 16.36 -15.48
N ASP A 34 -0.92 16.89 -14.56
CA ASP A 34 -1.38 17.81 -13.50
C ASP A 34 -1.27 19.30 -13.92
N ASP A 35 -2.30 19.82 -14.56
CA ASP A 35 -2.44 21.25 -14.96
C ASP A 35 -2.63 22.21 -13.74
N ASP A 36 -2.75 21.66 -12.53
CA ASP A 36 -3.09 22.32 -11.26
C ASP A 36 -1.86 22.84 -10.49
N GLY A 37 -0.65 22.72 -11.05
CA GLY A 37 0.60 23.23 -10.44
C GLY A 37 1.01 22.60 -9.10
N SER A 38 0.26 21.60 -8.60
CA SER A 38 0.47 20.99 -7.28
C SER A 38 1.67 20.03 -7.21
N ARG A 39 2.45 19.92 -8.30
CA ARG A 39 3.72 19.20 -8.33
C ARG A 39 4.90 20.13 -8.13
N ILE A 40 5.34 20.20 -6.88
CA ILE A 40 6.75 19.89 -6.67
C ILE A 40 6.76 18.38 -6.51
N ASP A 41 7.26 17.68 -7.53
CA ASP A 41 7.30 16.21 -7.53
C ASP A 41 8.20 15.76 -6.39
N ALA A 42 7.64 15.07 -5.38
CA ALA A 42 8.39 14.72 -4.17
C ALA A 42 9.61 13.82 -4.48
N ILE A 43 9.52 13.02 -5.55
CA ILE A 43 10.65 12.23 -6.05
C ILE A 43 11.73 13.14 -6.62
N ALA A 44 11.37 14.09 -7.50
CA ALA A 44 12.32 15.10 -8.01
C ALA A 44 12.94 15.97 -6.91
N ALA A 45 12.19 16.39 -5.89
CA ALA A 45 12.71 17.17 -4.77
C ALA A 45 13.67 16.37 -3.88
N VAL A 46 13.38 15.09 -3.66
CA VAL A 46 14.33 14.17 -3.01
C VAL A 46 15.57 13.99 -3.89
N GLU A 47 15.40 13.77 -5.19
CA GLU A 47 16.49 13.61 -6.15
C GLU A 47 17.40 14.84 -6.26
N GLU A 48 16.85 16.06 -6.23
CA GLU A 48 17.61 17.31 -6.18
C GLU A 48 18.47 17.40 -4.91
N TYR A 49 17.98 16.86 -3.78
CA TYR A 49 18.67 16.89 -2.49
C TYR A 49 19.72 15.78 -2.31
N VAL A 50 19.44 14.54 -2.75
CA VAL A 50 20.33 13.38 -2.53
C VAL A 50 21.07 12.88 -3.78
N GLY A 51 20.71 13.37 -4.97
CA GLY A 51 21.25 12.95 -6.26
C GLY A 51 20.56 11.73 -6.89
N PRO A 52 20.68 11.57 -8.23
CA PRO A 52 19.97 10.53 -9.01
C PRO A 52 20.36 9.10 -8.65
N ASP A 53 21.60 8.89 -8.20
CA ASP A 53 22.15 7.56 -7.90
C ASP A 53 21.84 7.08 -6.46
N ALA A 54 21.19 7.91 -5.65
CA ALA A 54 20.82 7.56 -4.29
C ALA A 54 19.80 6.41 -4.26
N MET A 55 19.94 5.50 -3.30
CA MET A 55 19.09 4.30 -3.19
C MET A 55 17.59 4.64 -3.16
N VAL A 56 17.20 5.72 -2.48
CA VAL A 56 15.81 6.21 -2.43
C VAL A 56 15.25 6.55 -3.81
N VAL A 57 16.02 7.23 -4.67
CA VAL A 57 15.60 7.65 -6.01
C VAL A 57 15.52 6.43 -6.92
N GLN A 58 16.51 5.55 -6.84
CA GLN A 58 16.53 4.29 -7.59
C GLN A 58 15.35 3.38 -7.23
N ALA A 59 14.97 3.32 -5.94
CA ALA A 59 13.80 2.56 -5.48
C ALA A 59 12.47 3.19 -5.92
N LEU A 60 12.28 4.50 -5.72
CA LEU A 60 11.03 5.21 -6.05
C LEU A 60 10.78 5.29 -7.56
N THR A 61 11.83 5.34 -8.38
CA THR A 61 11.72 5.39 -9.85
C THR A 61 11.86 4.04 -10.55
N ALA A 62 12.14 2.96 -9.80
CA ALA A 62 12.55 1.65 -10.32
C ALA A 62 13.68 1.75 -11.37
N GLY A 63 14.80 2.37 -11.00
CA GLY A 63 15.95 2.57 -11.88
C GLY A 63 15.67 3.53 -13.06
N GLY A 64 14.73 4.46 -12.88
CA GLY A 64 14.30 5.41 -13.90
C GLY A 64 13.04 5.02 -14.69
N ALA A 65 12.57 3.77 -14.63
CA ALA A 65 11.43 3.28 -15.39
C ALA A 65 10.10 4.02 -15.12
N PHE A 66 9.97 4.68 -13.97
CA PHE A 66 8.77 5.45 -13.58
C PHE A 66 8.96 6.98 -13.50
N ARG A 67 10.10 7.51 -13.96
CA ARG A 67 10.44 8.96 -13.87
C ARG A 67 9.38 9.87 -14.49
N ASP A 68 8.91 9.57 -15.70
CA ASP A 68 8.02 10.46 -16.44
C ASP A 68 6.57 10.45 -15.93
N GLY A 69 6.24 9.58 -14.96
CA GLY A 69 4.92 9.47 -14.32
C GLY A 69 3.78 8.94 -15.22
N GLY A 70 3.85 9.10 -16.54
CA GLY A 70 2.83 8.63 -17.49
C GLY A 70 2.65 7.10 -17.50
N ALA A 71 3.69 6.36 -17.10
CA ALA A 71 3.65 4.90 -16.95
C ALA A 71 2.53 4.43 -16.01
N TRP A 72 2.28 5.15 -14.90
CA TRP A 72 1.27 4.82 -13.89
C TRP A 72 -0.16 4.77 -14.46
N ASN A 73 -0.46 5.57 -15.49
CA ASN A 73 -1.75 5.58 -16.17
C ASN A 73 -1.80 4.68 -17.42
N SER A 74 -0.72 3.98 -17.77
CA SER A 74 -0.66 3.15 -18.99
C SER A 74 -1.34 1.77 -18.85
N ARG A 75 -2.01 1.31 -19.91
CA ARG A 75 -2.48 -0.09 -20.03
C ARG A 75 -1.31 -1.08 -19.95
N ALA A 76 -0.14 -0.70 -20.48
CA ALA A 76 1.05 -1.55 -20.50
C ALA A 76 1.51 -1.92 -19.08
N LEU A 77 1.56 -0.96 -18.16
CA LEU A 77 1.91 -1.23 -16.76
C LEU A 77 0.83 -2.06 -16.04
N ARG A 78 -0.46 -1.74 -16.25
CA ARG A 78 -1.55 -2.50 -15.60
C ARG A 78 -1.64 -3.94 -16.07
N ALA A 79 -1.42 -4.20 -17.35
CA ALA A 79 -1.39 -5.55 -17.91
C ALA A 79 -0.14 -6.35 -17.51
N ALA A 80 0.93 -5.68 -17.06
CA ALA A 80 2.14 -6.34 -16.58
C ALA A 80 1.98 -6.86 -15.15
N GLU A 81 2.63 -7.99 -14.86
CA GLU A 81 2.72 -8.54 -13.50
C GLU A 81 3.91 -7.91 -12.76
N VAL A 82 3.68 -6.73 -12.15
CA VAL A 82 4.65 -6.07 -11.26
C VAL A 82 4.09 -6.02 -9.83
N PRO A 83 4.25 -7.10 -9.02
CA PRO A 83 3.60 -7.22 -7.72
C PRO A 83 3.90 -6.10 -6.72
N ALA A 84 5.06 -5.46 -6.84
CA ALA A 84 5.50 -4.39 -5.95
C ALA A 84 4.81 -3.04 -6.20
N ALA A 85 4.16 -2.83 -7.35
CA ALA A 85 3.73 -1.49 -7.77
C ALA A 85 2.47 -1.42 -8.66
N ALA A 86 2.16 -2.46 -9.45
CA ALA A 86 1.09 -2.44 -10.46
C ALA A 86 -0.20 -3.17 -10.01
N GLY A 87 -0.44 -3.27 -8.70
CA GLY A 87 -1.67 -3.83 -8.16
C GLY A 87 -2.87 -2.92 -8.42
N VAL A 88 -3.94 -3.46 -9.03
CA VAL A 88 -5.18 -2.72 -9.33
C VAL A 88 -6.35 -3.39 -8.62
N GLY A 89 -7.05 -2.65 -7.76
CA GLY A 89 -8.25 -3.13 -7.07
C GLY A 89 -8.93 -2.05 -6.23
N ASP A 90 -9.87 -2.44 -5.38
CA ASP A 90 -10.64 -1.53 -4.52
C ASP A 90 -10.40 -1.72 -3.02
N ALA A 91 -10.82 -0.72 -2.24
CA ALA A 91 -10.69 -0.69 -0.78
C ALA A 91 -11.36 -1.90 -0.08
N ARG A 92 -12.50 -2.36 -0.60
CA ARG A 92 -13.23 -3.53 -0.08
C ARG A 92 -12.40 -4.81 -0.24
N SER A 93 -11.78 -4.97 -1.40
CA SER A 93 -10.96 -6.12 -1.76
C SER A 93 -9.68 -6.17 -0.92
N VAL A 94 -9.04 -5.01 -0.72
CA VAL A 94 -7.88 -4.87 0.17
C VAL A 94 -8.25 -5.22 1.62
N ALA A 95 -9.32 -4.64 2.16
CA ALA A 95 -9.77 -4.93 3.53
C ALA A 95 -10.12 -6.41 3.73
N ARG A 96 -10.80 -7.05 2.77
CA ARG A 96 -11.13 -8.49 2.82
C ARG A 96 -9.89 -9.39 2.76
N MET A 97 -8.89 -9.04 1.96
CA MET A 97 -7.61 -9.77 1.94
C MET A 97 -6.90 -9.71 3.29
N TYR A 98 -6.86 -8.53 3.90
CA TYR A 98 -6.24 -8.36 5.22
C TYR A 98 -7.04 -9.03 6.35
N ALA A 99 -8.37 -8.97 6.33
CA ALA A 99 -9.21 -9.71 7.27
C ALA A 99 -8.93 -11.23 7.21
N ALA A 100 -8.79 -11.79 6.00
CA ALA A 100 -8.49 -13.19 5.80
C ALA A 100 -7.07 -13.62 6.24
N CYS A 101 -6.19 -12.66 6.56
CA CYS A 101 -4.87 -12.91 7.16
C CYS A 101 -4.90 -12.97 8.71
N ILE A 102 -6.01 -12.57 9.34
CA ILE A 102 -6.19 -12.64 10.80
C ILE A 102 -7.35 -13.56 11.23
N GLY A 103 -8.38 -13.76 10.38
CA GLY A 103 -9.52 -14.64 10.63
C GLY A 103 -10.09 -15.25 9.36
N GLU A 104 -11.31 -15.81 9.45
CA GLU A 104 -12.06 -16.28 8.29
C GLU A 104 -12.95 -15.16 7.70
N VAL A 105 -13.01 -15.09 6.37
CA VAL A 105 -13.92 -14.23 5.62
C VAL A 105 -14.74 -15.12 4.70
N ASP A 106 -16.05 -15.20 4.95
CA ASP A 106 -17.00 -16.05 4.21
C ASP A 106 -16.55 -17.53 4.12
N GLY A 107 -15.94 -18.04 5.20
CA GLY A 107 -15.42 -19.41 5.30
C GLY A 107 -14.06 -19.65 4.63
N PHE A 108 -13.36 -18.58 4.20
CA PHE A 108 -12.01 -18.67 3.64
C PHE A 108 -10.98 -17.92 4.50
N ARG A 109 -9.80 -18.52 4.70
CA ARG A 109 -8.68 -17.97 5.47
C ARG A 109 -7.37 -18.11 4.69
N VAL A 110 -6.62 -17.01 4.58
CA VAL A 110 -5.34 -16.95 3.84
C VAL A 110 -4.18 -17.42 4.70
N LEU A 111 -4.13 -17.00 5.97
CA LEU A 111 -3.08 -17.37 6.93
C LEU A 111 -3.70 -17.98 8.18
N ASP A 112 -3.26 -19.18 8.57
CA ASP A 112 -3.53 -19.73 9.91
C ASP A 112 -2.88 -18.86 11.02
N ASP A 113 -3.25 -19.06 12.28
CA ASP A 113 -2.78 -18.23 13.41
C ASP A 113 -1.24 -18.18 13.50
N LYS A 114 -0.57 -19.32 13.25
CA LYS A 114 0.89 -19.45 13.30
C LYS A 114 1.55 -18.82 12.08
N ALA A 115 0.91 -18.85 10.91
CA ALA A 115 1.35 -18.14 9.71
C ALA A 115 1.21 -16.62 9.90
N SER A 116 0.08 -16.16 10.43
CA SER A 116 -0.19 -14.76 10.76
C SER A 116 0.83 -14.22 11.78
N GLU A 117 1.10 -14.97 12.87
CA GLU A 117 2.13 -14.62 13.85
C GLU A 117 3.54 -14.55 13.24
N ARG A 118 3.93 -15.56 12.44
CA ARG A 118 5.24 -15.56 11.75
C ARG A 118 5.36 -14.41 10.75
N ALA A 119 4.27 -14.00 10.11
CA ALA A 119 4.23 -12.94 9.12
C ALA A 119 4.41 -11.56 9.77
N ARG A 120 3.68 -11.26 10.85
CA ARG A 120 3.73 -9.97 11.56
C ARG A 120 4.89 -9.83 12.56
N ARG A 121 5.60 -10.91 12.89
CA ARG A 121 6.78 -10.84 13.76
C ARG A 121 7.93 -10.09 13.08
N ARG A 122 8.32 -8.94 13.64
CA ARG A 122 9.46 -8.10 13.19
C ARG A 122 10.72 -8.93 12.92
N ARG A 123 11.33 -8.69 11.76
CA ARG A 123 12.56 -9.32 11.25
C ARG A 123 13.72 -8.34 11.08
N THR A 124 13.42 -7.05 10.98
CA THR A 124 14.40 -5.96 10.85
C THR A 124 14.75 -5.33 12.20
N THR A 125 15.84 -4.57 12.21
CA THR A 125 16.30 -3.75 13.33
C THR A 125 17.09 -2.55 12.80
N GLY A 126 16.91 -1.37 13.40
CA GLY A 126 17.54 -0.14 12.90
C GLY A 126 16.73 0.51 11.77
N ASN A 127 17.22 1.65 11.31
CA ASN A 127 16.55 2.50 10.33
C ASN A 127 16.63 1.92 8.91
N ASP A 128 15.68 2.30 8.05
CA ASP A 128 15.65 1.88 6.65
C ASP A 128 16.61 2.72 5.81
N ILE A 129 17.68 2.07 5.33
CA ILE A 129 18.76 2.70 4.56
C ILE A 129 18.33 3.20 3.18
N VAL A 130 17.14 2.82 2.69
CA VAL A 130 16.58 3.26 1.40
C VAL A 130 15.62 4.41 1.63
N LEU A 131 14.70 4.29 2.59
CA LEU A 131 13.68 5.29 2.87
C LEU A 131 14.18 6.32 3.88
N LEU A 132 15.22 7.07 3.50
CA LEU A 132 15.70 8.27 4.19
C LEU A 132 16.06 8.09 5.68
N ASP A 133 16.58 6.91 6.05
CA ASP A 133 16.95 6.56 7.44
C ASP A 133 15.75 6.65 8.42
N LEU A 134 14.54 6.44 7.91
CA LEU A 134 13.32 6.40 8.72
C LEU A 134 13.24 5.07 9.51
N ASP A 135 12.66 5.11 10.71
CA ASP A 135 12.35 3.90 11.48
C ASP A 135 11.16 3.17 10.84
N LEU A 136 11.42 2.39 9.80
CA LEU A 136 10.46 1.50 9.15
C LEU A 136 10.86 0.04 9.44
N GLN A 137 9.91 -0.73 9.94
CA GLN A 137 10.16 -2.11 10.37
C GLN A 137 9.30 -3.10 9.59
N PHE A 138 9.88 -4.25 9.27
CA PHE A 138 9.24 -5.29 8.45
C PHE A 138 9.15 -6.63 9.18
N GLY A 139 8.03 -7.31 8.96
CA GLY A 139 7.85 -8.74 9.18
C GLY A 139 8.28 -9.55 7.95
N LEU A 140 7.53 -10.59 7.59
CA LEU A 140 7.72 -11.31 6.33
C LEU A 140 6.85 -10.68 5.23
N GLY A 141 7.35 -9.66 4.55
CA GLY A 141 6.67 -8.98 3.44
C GLY A 141 5.64 -7.93 3.84
N PHE A 142 5.46 -7.68 5.14
CA PHE A 142 4.57 -6.66 5.69
C PHE A 142 5.36 -5.63 6.49
N ILE A 143 4.91 -4.38 6.44
CA ILE A 143 5.28 -3.34 7.40
C ILE A 143 4.61 -3.67 8.74
N VAL A 144 5.37 -3.53 9.83
CA VAL A 144 4.97 -3.81 11.22
C VAL A 144 5.29 -2.60 12.10
N PRO A 145 4.73 -2.48 13.31
CA PRO A 145 4.76 -1.23 14.05
C PRO A 145 6.17 -0.81 14.46
N SER A 146 6.46 0.47 14.29
CA SER A 146 7.70 1.15 14.65
C SER A 146 7.40 2.45 15.41
N THR A 147 8.41 3.25 15.74
CA THR A 147 8.19 4.56 16.36
C THR A 147 7.64 5.61 15.39
N LEU A 148 7.82 5.39 14.08
CA LEU A 148 7.37 6.31 13.03
C LEU A 148 6.07 5.85 12.36
N VAL A 149 5.92 4.54 12.13
CA VAL A 149 4.82 3.96 11.35
C VAL A 149 4.08 2.93 12.19
N THR A 150 2.78 3.19 12.39
CA THR A 150 1.85 2.24 12.99
C THR A 150 0.70 2.00 12.02
N LEU A 151 0.47 0.74 11.66
CA LEU A 151 -0.62 0.30 10.78
C LEU A 151 -1.63 -0.50 11.62
N GLY A 152 -2.60 0.20 12.21
CA GLY A 152 -3.50 -0.35 13.21
C GLY A 152 -2.92 -0.24 14.63
N GLY A 153 -3.07 -1.30 15.44
CA GLY A 153 -2.56 -1.39 16.80
C GLY A 153 -1.14 -1.99 16.93
N PRO A 154 -0.69 -2.32 18.15
CA PRO A 154 0.66 -2.80 18.43
C PRO A 154 1.03 -4.14 17.78
N ASN A 155 0.04 -4.97 17.43
CA ASN A 155 0.20 -6.21 16.66
C ASN A 155 -0.27 -6.07 15.20
N GLY A 156 -0.63 -4.86 14.75
CA GLY A 156 -1.09 -4.61 13.39
C GLY A 156 0.00 -4.79 12.34
N PHE A 157 -0.36 -5.17 11.13
CA PHE A 157 0.58 -5.37 10.01
C PHE A 157 -0.08 -5.11 8.66
N GLY A 158 0.71 -4.63 7.70
CA GLY A 158 0.18 -4.35 6.36
C GLY A 158 1.17 -3.67 5.43
N HIS A 159 0.67 -2.76 4.60
CA HIS A 159 1.50 -1.93 3.73
C HIS A 159 0.79 -0.61 3.39
N PHE A 160 1.56 0.47 3.24
CA PHE A 160 1.10 1.71 2.58
C PHE A 160 1.65 1.77 1.15
N GLY A 161 0.92 2.39 0.23
CA GLY A 161 1.33 2.62 -1.15
C GLY A 161 1.63 4.10 -1.40
N LEU A 162 2.52 4.36 -2.36
CA LEU A 162 2.90 5.72 -2.75
C LEU A 162 1.65 6.55 -3.08
N GLY A 163 1.60 7.77 -2.54
CA GLY A 163 0.48 8.68 -2.73
C GLY A 163 -0.66 8.53 -1.72
N GLY A 164 -0.63 7.52 -0.84
CA GLY A 164 -1.49 7.44 0.34
C GLY A 164 -2.44 6.25 0.46
N SER A 165 -2.41 5.27 -0.45
CA SER A 165 -3.22 4.05 -0.30
C SER A 165 -2.69 3.20 0.87
N MET A 166 -3.54 2.41 1.52
CA MET A 166 -3.06 1.49 2.56
C MET A 166 -3.99 0.30 2.75
N GLY A 167 -3.41 -0.81 3.20
CA GLY A 167 -4.15 -1.96 3.70
C GLY A 167 -3.41 -2.61 4.84
N TRP A 168 -4.13 -3.02 5.87
CA TRP A 168 -3.56 -3.65 7.07
C TRP A 168 -4.61 -4.42 7.86
N ALA A 169 -4.15 -5.28 8.77
CA ALA A 169 -4.96 -5.99 9.74
C ALA A 169 -4.38 -5.83 11.15
N ASP A 170 -5.24 -5.65 12.14
CA ASP A 170 -4.94 -5.67 13.57
C ASP A 170 -5.66 -6.85 14.22
N PRO A 171 -4.93 -7.92 14.61
CA PRO A 171 -5.55 -9.11 15.21
C PRO A 171 -6.07 -8.84 16.63
N ASP A 172 -5.56 -7.84 17.35
CA ASP A 172 -5.99 -7.55 18.73
C ASP A 172 -7.34 -6.82 18.76
N ALA A 173 -7.62 -6.03 17.71
CA ALA A 173 -8.88 -5.30 17.53
C ALA A 173 -9.87 -6.03 16.59
N GLU A 174 -9.53 -7.25 16.13
CA GLU A 174 -10.25 -8.02 15.09
C GLU A 174 -10.61 -7.19 13.84
N LEU A 175 -9.75 -6.20 13.51
CA LEU A 175 -10.02 -5.17 12.50
C LEU A 175 -9.12 -5.36 11.28
N ALA A 176 -9.70 -5.21 10.09
CA ALA A 176 -8.94 -5.04 8.86
C ALA A 176 -9.42 -3.82 8.08
N PHE A 177 -8.48 -3.16 7.41
CA PHE A 177 -8.70 -1.87 6.77
C PHE A 177 -8.16 -1.88 5.34
N GLY A 178 -8.80 -1.09 4.48
CA GLY A 178 -8.36 -0.82 3.13
C GLY A 178 -8.79 0.59 2.73
N TYR A 179 -7.84 1.39 2.26
CA TYR A 179 -8.07 2.70 1.69
C TYR A 179 -7.40 2.79 0.32
N VAL A 180 -8.20 3.13 -0.69
CA VAL A 180 -7.80 3.24 -2.09
C VAL A 180 -8.48 4.48 -2.67
N MET A 181 -7.73 5.23 -3.46
CA MET A 181 -8.09 6.54 -4.01
C MET A 181 -7.37 6.72 -5.36
N ASN A 182 -7.83 7.66 -6.19
CA ASN A 182 -7.18 7.97 -7.46
C ASN A 182 -6.43 9.31 -7.48
N ARG A 183 -6.69 10.25 -6.55
CA ARG A 183 -5.88 11.47 -6.39
C ARG A 183 -4.81 11.22 -5.33
N LEU A 184 -3.56 11.13 -5.76
CA LEU A 184 -2.40 10.94 -4.89
C LEU A 184 -2.21 12.19 -4.01
N ALA A 185 -1.80 12.00 -2.76
CA ALA A 185 -1.37 13.05 -1.84
C ALA A 185 0.15 12.98 -1.64
N LEU A 186 0.76 14.10 -1.25
CA LEU A 186 2.19 14.18 -0.97
C LEU A 186 2.48 13.60 0.42
N GLY A 187 2.89 12.33 0.45
CA GLY A 187 3.33 11.62 1.64
C GLY A 187 3.82 10.21 1.31
N ILE A 188 5.01 9.85 1.79
CA ILE A 188 5.53 8.48 1.67
C ILE A 188 4.89 7.59 2.75
N THR A 189 4.86 8.08 3.99
CA THR A 189 4.35 7.35 5.17
C THR A 189 3.01 7.87 5.69
N SER A 190 2.51 9.00 5.18
CA SER A 190 1.36 9.70 5.76
C SER A 190 0.35 10.23 4.72
N ASP A 191 -0.91 9.85 4.89
CA ASP A 191 -2.06 10.47 4.24
C ASP A 191 -3.10 10.81 5.31
N GLU A 192 -3.36 12.10 5.51
CA GLU A 192 -4.30 12.57 6.53
C GLU A 192 -5.72 12.02 6.29
N ARG A 193 -6.11 11.81 5.03
CA ARG A 193 -7.42 11.23 4.65
C ARG A 193 -7.53 9.81 5.18
N ALA A 194 -6.47 9.03 5.00
CA ALA A 194 -6.40 7.65 5.47
C ALA A 194 -6.37 7.60 7.01
N TYR A 195 -5.51 8.38 7.67
CA TYR A 195 -5.42 8.42 9.14
C TYR A 195 -6.73 8.83 9.82
N ARG A 196 -7.45 9.83 9.31
CA ARG A 196 -8.76 10.22 9.84
C ARG A 196 -9.79 9.08 9.76
N LEU A 197 -9.73 8.25 8.72
CA LEU A 197 -10.58 7.06 8.59
C LEU A 197 -10.14 5.94 9.55
N VAL A 198 -8.83 5.71 9.72
CA VAL A 198 -8.31 4.76 10.72
C VAL A 198 -8.77 5.13 12.13
N GLN A 199 -8.63 6.40 12.53
CA GLN A 199 -9.09 6.88 13.83
C GLN A 199 -10.60 6.66 13.99
N ALA A 200 -11.41 6.97 12.97
CA ALA A 200 -12.85 6.76 13.01
C ALA A 200 -13.25 5.27 13.16
N CYS A 201 -12.47 4.33 12.62
CA CYS A 201 -12.67 2.90 12.85
C CYS A 201 -12.41 2.49 14.31
N TYR A 202 -11.30 2.93 14.91
CA TYR A 202 -11.00 2.65 16.32
C TYR A 202 -12.00 3.33 17.27
N ASP A 203 -12.38 4.58 16.99
CA ASP A 203 -13.41 5.32 17.73
C ASP A 203 -14.78 4.64 17.70
N ALA A 204 -15.09 3.88 16.64
CA ALA A 204 -16.34 3.14 16.51
C ALA A 204 -16.30 1.83 17.31
N ILE A 205 -15.19 1.08 17.25
CA ILE A 205 -15.02 -0.18 17.99
C ILE A 205 -14.95 0.08 19.50
N ALA A 206 -14.30 1.16 19.94
CA ALA A 206 -14.22 1.56 21.35
C ALA A 206 -15.57 1.98 21.98
N ARG A 207 -16.65 2.04 21.20
CA ARG A 207 -18.02 2.37 21.65
C ARG A 207 -19.00 1.18 21.61
N ALA A 208 -18.55 0.02 21.12
CA ALA A 208 -19.33 -1.21 21.01
C ALA A 208 -19.32 -2.02 22.31
#